data_AF-A0A7C5M113-F1
#
_entry.id   AF-A0A7C5M113-F1
#
_cell.length_a   1.000
_cell.length_b   1.000
_cell.length_c   1.000
_cell.angle_alpha   90.00
_cell.angle_beta   90.00
_cell.angle_gamma   90.00
#
_symmetry.space_group_name_H-M   'P 1'
#
loop_
_entity.id
_entity.type
_entity.pdbx_description
1 polymer ?
#
loop_
_entity_poly.entity_id
_entity_poly.type
_entity_poly.pdbx_seq_one_letter_code
_entity_poly.pdbx_strand_id
1 'polypeptide(L)'
;PAMTERIQVLLDNMYKIYHLRARHGAKMIADGDGILTMCFAETSFVLAMVLAKKSGKSFTVYVPETRPYLQGARLTAPSLHEVGIQTKLITDGMASALMSEGKIQKYVTAADLITLDGHVVNKVGTLQNAIAAHHHGIAYFVYAWGFDQSKPNRQSVEIEWRNPQDIRQCRGMQTTLNDIDASYPAFDITPPHLVAGVITKHGIFSPYDLNGRDA
;
A
#
# COMPACT_ATOMS: atom_id res chain seq x y z
N PRO A 1 -3.69 37.00 -9.76
CA PRO A 1 -3.58 36.24 -11.03
C PRO A 1 -2.48 35.14 -11.00
N ALA A 2 -1.23 35.47 -10.63
CA ALA A 2 -0.12 34.52 -10.67
C ALA A 2 -0.20 33.33 -9.68
N MET A 3 -0.85 33.49 -8.53
CA MET A 3 -0.97 32.40 -7.53
C MET A 3 -2.04 31.37 -7.92
N THR A 4 -3.19 31.82 -8.41
CA THR A 4 -4.28 30.94 -8.88
C THR A 4 -3.84 30.06 -10.04
N GLU A 5 -3.12 30.63 -11.01
CA GLU A 5 -2.57 29.87 -12.14
C GLU A 5 -1.53 28.84 -11.68
N ARG A 6 -0.64 29.20 -10.75
CA ARG A 6 0.32 28.25 -10.15
C ARG A 6 -0.39 27.11 -9.44
N ILE A 7 -1.47 27.38 -8.70
CA ILE A 7 -2.26 26.34 -8.03
C ILE A 7 -2.86 25.39 -9.08
N GLN A 8 -3.45 25.92 -10.16
CA GLN A 8 -4.03 25.09 -11.21
C GLN A 8 -2.98 24.17 -11.86
N VAL A 9 -1.80 24.71 -12.19
CA VAL A 9 -0.69 23.92 -12.75
C VAL A 9 -0.25 22.80 -11.79
N LEU A 10 -0.19 23.07 -10.48
CA LEU A 10 0.14 22.05 -9.48
C LEU A 10 -0.92 20.95 -9.40
N LEU A 11 -2.20 21.32 -9.41
CA LEU A 11 -3.32 20.37 -9.41
C LEU A 11 -3.29 19.49 -10.66
N ASP A 12 -3.15 20.08 -11.84
CA ASP A 12 -3.11 19.36 -13.11
C ASP A 12 -1.94 18.37 -13.15
N ASN A 13 -0.76 18.80 -12.67
CA ASN A 13 0.42 17.94 -12.58
C ASN A 13 0.21 16.79 -11.58
N MET A 14 -0.38 17.06 -10.42
CA MET A 14 -0.66 16.04 -9.41
C MET A 14 -1.63 14.97 -9.96
N TYR A 15 -2.73 15.39 -10.59
CA TYR A 15 -3.67 14.45 -11.22
C TYR A 15 -3.03 13.66 -12.36
N LYS A 16 -2.20 14.30 -13.18
CA LYS A 16 -1.44 13.63 -14.24
C LYS A 16 -0.54 12.52 -13.67
N ILE A 17 0.13 12.76 -12.54
CA ILE A 17 0.98 11.76 -11.87
C ILE A 17 0.15 10.59 -11.34
N TYR A 18 -0.97 10.86 -10.66
CA TYR A 18 -1.91 9.82 -10.22
C TYR A 18 -2.36 8.94 -11.40
N HIS A 19 -2.75 9.56 -12.51
CA HIS A 19 -3.17 8.84 -13.72
C HIS A 19 -2.03 7.99 -14.34
N LEU A 20 -0.80 8.51 -14.38
CA LEU A 20 0.35 7.77 -14.91
C LEU A 20 0.63 6.51 -14.08
N ARG A 21 0.75 6.67 -12.76
CA ARG A 21 0.98 5.55 -11.83
C ARG A 21 -0.15 4.53 -11.90
N ALA A 22 -1.40 4.99 -11.94
CA ALA A 22 -2.56 4.13 -12.09
C ALA A 22 -2.54 3.30 -13.39
N ARG A 23 -2.15 3.91 -14.53
CA ARG A 23 -2.02 3.18 -15.80
C ARG A 23 -0.95 2.09 -15.74
N HIS A 24 0.18 2.35 -15.09
CA HIS A 24 1.23 1.34 -14.92
C HIS A 24 0.75 0.20 -14.01
N GLY A 25 0.15 0.53 -12.86
CA GLY A 25 -0.40 -0.49 -11.96
C GLY A 25 -1.61 -1.26 -12.52
N ALA A 26 -2.39 -0.71 -13.46
CA ALA A 26 -3.46 -1.46 -14.10
C ALA A 26 -2.95 -2.60 -15.01
N LYS A 27 -1.69 -2.52 -15.49
CA LYS A 27 -1.08 -3.53 -16.38
C LYS A 27 -0.73 -4.81 -15.65
N MET A 28 -0.41 -4.74 -14.35
CA MET A 28 -0.05 -5.92 -13.55
C MET A 28 -1.25 -6.77 -13.12
N ILE A 29 -2.48 -6.28 -13.29
CA ILE A 29 -3.70 -6.98 -12.91
C ILE A 29 -4.12 -7.91 -14.05
N ALA A 30 -4.31 -9.19 -13.78
CA ALA A 30 -4.86 -10.16 -14.71
C ALA A 30 -6.37 -10.37 -14.47
N ASP A 31 -7.05 -10.95 -15.46
CA ASP A 31 -8.43 -11.41 -15.28
C ASP A 31 -8.45 -12.58 -14.29
N GLY A 32 -9.39 -12.57 -13.35
CA GLY A 32 -9.51 -13.53 -12.26
C GLY A 32 -8.62 -13.27 -11.04
N ASP A 33 -7.79 -12.22 -11.03
CA ASP A 33 -6.87 -11.95 -9.91
C ASP A 33 -7.64 -11.68 -8.59
N GLY A 34 -7.13 -12.25 -7.50
CA GLY A 34 -7.30 -11.72 -6.17
C GLY A 34 -6.16 -10.77 -5.80
N ILE A 35 -6.48 -9.57 -5.34
CA ILE A 35 -5.50 -8.53 -5.04
C ILE A 35 -5.57 -8.22 -3.55
N LEU A 36 -4.50 -8.50 -2.80
CA LEU A 36 -4.37 -8.06 -1.43
C LEU A 36 -3.82 -6.63 -1.40
N THR A 37 -4.30 -5.81 -0.46
CA THR A 37 -3.69 -4.51 -0.15
C THR A 37 -3.45 -4.33 1.34
N MET A 38 -3.12 -3.12 1.79
CA MET A 38 -2.94 -2.76 3.20
C MET A 38 -3.12 -1.25 3.39
N CYS A 39 -3.62 -0.83 4.55
CA CYS A 39 -3.81 0.57 4.90
C CYS A 39 -4.67 1.30 3.84
N PHE A 40 -4.48 2.61 3.69
CA PHE A 40 -4.95 3.35 2.52
C PHE A 40 -3.94 3.22 1.38
N ALA A 41 -4.31 2.46 0.36
CA ALA A 41 -3.44 2.11 -0.77
C ALA A 41 -3.19 3.26 -1.77
N GLU A 42 -3.68 4.47 -1.46
CA GLU A 42 -3.63 5.71 -2.27
C GLU A 42 -4.59 5.78 -3.48
N THR A 43 -4.80 6.99 -4.00
CA THR A 43 -5.65 7.27 -5.17
C THR A 43 -5.22 6.56 -6.46
N SER A 44 -3.91 6.43 -6.74
CA SER A 44 -3.41 5.72 -7.92
C SER A 44 -3.86 4.27 -7.95
N PHE A 45 -3.87 3.59 -6.80
CA PHE A 45 -4.32 2.22 -6.68
C PHE A 45 -5.81 2.09 -6.99
N VAL A 46 -6.66 2.93 -6.38
CA VAL A 46 -8.10 2.94 -6.65
C VAL A 46 -8.37 3.17 -8.14
N LEU A 47 -7.69 4.15 -8.73
CA LEU A 47 -7.81 4.44 -10.16
C LEU A 47 -7.31 3.28 -11.03
N ALA A 48 -6.24 2.57 -10.63
CA ALA A 48 -5.76 1.38 -11.35
C ALA A 48 -6.81 0.27 -11.38
N MET A 49 -7.53 0.05 -10.28
CA MET A 49 -8.64 -0.91 -10.24
C MET A 49 -9.74 -0.50 -11.22
N VAL A 50 -10.12 0.78 -11.24
CA VAL A 50 -11.13 1.29 -12.18
C VAL A 50 -10.68 1.09 -13.63
N LEU A 51 -9.42 1.39 -13.95
CA LEU A 51 -8.86 1.21 -15.29
C LEU A 51 -8.82 -0.27 -15.71
N ALA A 52 -8.44 -1.17 -14.80
CA ALA A 52 -8.45 -2.61 -15.05
C ALA A 52 -9.86 -3.14 -15.29
N LYS A 53 -10.83 -2.73 -14.48
CA LYS A 53 -12.24 -3.10 -14.66
C LYS A 53 -12.81 -2.57 -15.97
N LYS A 54 -12.51 -1.32 -16.33
CA LYS A 54 -12.89 -0.73 -17.63
C LYS A 54 -12.28 -1.48 -18.82
N SER A 55 -11.17 -2.17 -18.61
CA SER A 55 -10.52 -3.01 -19.63
C SER A 55 -11.13 -4.43 -19.72
N GLY A 56 -12.27 -4.67 -19.06
CA GLY A 56 -13.00 -5.95 -19.10
C GLY A 56 -12.52 -7.01 -18.10
N LYS A 57 -11.57 -6.69 -17.22
CA LYS A 57 -11.04 -7.65 -16.23
C LYS A 57 -11.99 -7.75 -15.04
N SER A 58 -12.25 -8.98 -14.61
CA SER A 58 -12.92 -9.32 -13.35
C SER A 58 -11.87 -9.68 -12.29
N PHE A 59 -11.97 -9.11 -11.09
CA PHE A 59 -11.02 -9.35 -10.00
C PHE A 59 -11.66 -8.98 -8.66
N THR A 60 -11.09 -9.47 -7.56
CA THR A 60 -11.52 -9.13 -6.19
C THR A 60 -10.38 -8.50 -5.41
N VAL A 61 -10.65 -7.38 -4.74
CA VAL A 61 -9.69 -6.76 -3.81
C VAL A 61 -9.98 -7.21 -2.38
N TYR A 62 -8.99 -7.80 -1.72
CA TYR A 62 -9.01 -8.17 -0.31
C TYR A 62 -8.32 -7.06 0.49
N VAL A 63 -9.05 -6.49 1.44
CA VAL A 63 -8.63 -5.31 2.21
C VAL A 63 -8.55 -5.71 3.68
N PRO A 64 -7.35 -5.84 4.27
CA PRO A 64 -7.19 -5.94 5.70
C PRO A 64 -7.74 -4.69 6.40
N GLU A 65 -8.39 -4.87 7.55
CA GLU A 65 -8.96 -3.74 8.29
C GLU A 65 -7.91 -2.69 8.67
N THR A 66 -6.66 -3.12 8.92
CA THR A 66 -5.48 -2.31 9.28
C THR A 66 -5.58 -1.72 10.68
N ARG A 67 -5.43 -2.55 11.71
CA ARG A 67 -5.34 -2.10 13.10
C ARG A 67 -4.09 -1.23 13.33
N PRO A 68 -4.14 -0.33 14.34
CA PRO A 68 -5.28 -0.02 15.20
C PRO A 68 -6.28 1.00 14.62
N TYR A 69 -5.89 1.78 13.61
CA TYR A 69 -6.69 2.91 13.10
C TYR A 69 -7.80 2.53 12.12
N LEU A 70 -7.79 1.29 11.65
CA LEU A 70 -8.75 0.71 10.73
C LEU A 70 -8.78 1.41 9.36
N GLN A 71 -7.64 1.82 8.81
CA GLN A 71 -7.60 2.57 7.55
C GLN A 71 -8.16 1.76 6.38
N GLY A 72 -7.89 0.46 6.32
CA GLY A 72 -8.42 -0.39 5.27
C GLY A 72 -9.95 -0.50 5.36
N ALA A 73 -10.49 -0.72 6.56
CA ALA A 73 -11.93 -0.79 6.77
C ALA A 73 -12.65 0.56 6.57
N ARG A 74 -12.01 1.67 6.94
CA ARG A 74 -12.66 3.00 6.96
C ARG A 74 -12.44 3.83 5.71
N LEU A 75 -11.37 3.59 4.98
CA LEU A 75 -10.98 4.40 3.82
C LEU A 75 -10.97 3.53 2.57
N THR A 76 -10.11 2.51 2.53
CA THR A 76 -9.87 1.73 1.29
C THR A 76 -11.08 0.96 0.83
N ALA A 77 -11.70 0.16 1.70
CA ALA A 77 -12.87 -0.63 1.33
C ALA A 77 -14.05 0.24 0.88
N PRO A 78 -14.42 1.32 1.59
CA PRO A 78 -15.44 2.28 1.12
C PRO A 78 -15.07 2.94 -0.21
N SER A 79 -13.84 3.42 -0.39
CA SER A 79 -13.42 4.08 -1.64
C SER A 79 -13.51 3.13 -2.84
N LEU A 80 -13.12 1.86 -2.69
CA LEU A 80 -13.24 0.85 -3.75
C LEU A 80 -14.70 0.49 -4.04
N HIS A 81 -15.51 0.38 -2.99
CA HIS A 81 -16.94 0.09 -3.12
C HIS A 81 -17.67 1.20 -3.87
N GLU A 82 -17.38 2.47 -3.56
CA GLU A 82 -17.98 3.65 -4.19
C GLU A 82 -17.75 3.67 -5.71
N VAL A 83 -16.57 3.26 -6.17
CA VAL A 83 -16.26 3.14 -7.61
C VAL A 83 -16.63 1.78 -8.22
N GLY A 84 -17.36 0.95 -7.47
CA GLY A 84 -17.92 -0.32 -7.93
C GLY A 84 -16.92 -1.48 -8.07
N ILE A 85 -15.80 -1.47 -7.34
CA ILE A 85 -14.84 -2.57 -7.34
C ILE A 85 -15.27 -3.65 -6.34
N GLN A 86 -15.25 -4.93 -6.76
CA GLN A 86 -15.56 -6.05 -5.88
C GLN A 86 -14.52 -6.11 -4.76
N THR A 87 -14.98 -5.93 -3.52
CA THR A 87 -14.12 -5.74 -2.36
C THR A 87 -14.54 -6.67 -1.23
N LYS A 88 -13.58 -7.29 -0.56
CA LYS A 88 -13.78 -8.11 0.64
C LYS A 88 -12.94 -7.55 1.78
N LEU A 89 -13.61 -7.11 2.84
CA LEU A 89 -12.95 -6.72 4.08
C LEU A 89 -12.52 -7.98 4.84
N ILE A 90 -11.28 -8.01 5.33
CA ILE A 90 -10.71 -9.11 6.11
C ILE A 90 -9.99 -8.54 7.33
N THR A 91 -9.67 -9.38 8.32
CA THR A 91 -8.78 -8.97 9.42
C THR A 91 -7.32 -9.14 9.03
N ASP A 92 -6.42 -8.46 9.75
CA ASP A 92 -4.99 -8.40 9.42
C ASP A 92 -4.29 -9.77 9.43
N GLY A 93 -4.81 -10.74 10.20
CA GLY A 93 -4.28 -12.10 10.30
C GLY A 93 -4.73 -13.07 9.19
N MET A 94 -5.63 -12.66 8.29
CA MET A 94 -6.25 -13.58 7.31
C MET A 94 -5.50 -13.68 5.98
N ALA A 95 -4.53 -12.79 5.72
CA ALA A 95 -3.86 -12.69 4.43
C ALA A 95 -3.21 -14.01 3.97
N SER A 96 -2.35 -14.61 4.79
CA SER A 96 -1.65 -15.85 4.42
C SER A 96 -2.60 -17.04 4.22
N ALA A 97 -3.68 -17.15 5.00
CA ALA A 97 -4.69 -18.19 4.80
C ALA A 97 -5.39 -18.05 3.43
N LEU A 98 -5.68 -16.82 3.01
CA LEU A 98 -6.26 -16.58 1.69
C LEU A 98 -5.25 -16.82 0.55
N MET A 99 -3.96 -16.54 0.80
CA MET A 99 -2.89 -16.88 -0.15
C MET A 99 -2.76 -18.40 -0.32
N SER A 100 -2.79 -19.18 0.76
CA SER A 100 -2.66 -20.64 0.69
C SER A 100 -3.85 -21.32 0.02
N GLU A 101 -5.03 -20.72 0.08
CA GLU A 101 -6.23 -21.14 -0.66
C GLU A 101 -6.23 -20.70 -2.13
N GLY A 102 -5.18 -20.02 -2.61
CA GLY A 102 -5.09 -19.53 -3.98
C GLY A 102 -6.05 -18.38 -4.29
N LYS A 103 -6.55 -17.66 -3.28
CA LYS A 103 -7.48 -16.54 -3.45
C LYS A 103 -6.79 -15.20 -3.74
N ILE A 104 -5.47 -15.12 -3.61
CA ILE A 104 -4.67 -13.91 -3.81
C ILE A 104 -3.55 -14.23 -4.80
N GLN A 105 -3.41 -13.41 -5.84
CA GLN A 105 -2.42 -13.51 -6.90
C GLN A 105 -1.45 -12.33 -6.91
N LYS A 106 -1.81 -11.21 -6.28
CA LYS A 106 -0.99 -10.00 -6.18
C LYS A 106 -1.11 -9.38 -4.81
N TYR A 107 -0.01 -8.87 -4.28
CA TYR A 107 -0.01 -7.98 -3.11
C TYR A 107 0.39 -6.57 -3.56
N VAL A 108 -0.36 -5.54 -3.15
CA VAL A 108 -0.15 -4.16 -3.62
C VAL A 108 -0.35 -3.15 -2.51
N THR A 109 0.59 -2.25 -2.28
CA THR A 109 0.46 -1.17 -1.29
C THR A 109 0.92 0.18 -1.83
N ALA A 110 0.65 1.25 -1.09
CA ALA A 110 1.45 2.46 -1.15
C ALA A 110 2.73 2.30 -0.30
N ALA A 111 3.56 3.34 -0.28
CA ALA A 111 4.66 3.49 0.66
C ALA A 111 4.57 4.86 1.33
N ASP A 112 4.92 4.91 2.62
CA ASP A 112 5.20 6.16 3.30
C ASP A 112 6.59 6.67 2.89
N LEU A 113 7.54 5.75 2.74
CA LEU A 113 8.92 6.05 2.33
C LEU A 113 9.55 4.84 1.63
N ILE A 114 10.42 5.09 0.67
CA ILE A 114 11.32 4.08 0.10
C ILE A 114 12.75 4.62 0.16
N THR A 115 13.66 3.83 0.72
CA THR A 115 15.09 4.16 0.80
C THR A 115 15.78 3.98 -0.56
N LEU A 116 16.96 4.57 -0.75
CA LEU A 116 17.70 4.47 -2.02
C LEU A 116 18.13 3.04 -2.38
N ASP A 117 18.32 2.16 -1.38
CA ASP A 117 18.58 0.72 -1.58
C ASP A 117 17.31 -0.13 -1.69
N GLY A 118 16.12 0.49 -1.73
CA GLY A 118 14.86 -0.18 -2.05
C GLY A 118 14.09 -0.77 -0.87
N HIS A 119 14.45 -0.45 0.38
CA HIS A 119 13.60 -0.82 1.53
C HIS A 119 12.34 0.02 1.53
N VAL A 120 11.20 -0.66 1.64
CA VAL A 120 9.88 -0.04 1.70
C VAL A 120 9.48 0.13 3.15
N VAL A 121 9.20 1.37 3.55
CA VAL A 121 8.60 1.70 4.84
C VAL A 121 7.13 1.98 4.61
N ASN A 122 6.28 1.22 5.27
CA ASN A 122 4.83 1.36 5.16
C ASN A 122 4.17 0.93 6.46
N LYS A 123 2.85 1.10 6.55
CA LYS A 123 2.04 0.70 7.71
C LYS A 123 2.42 -0.70 8.22
N VAL A 124 2.58 -0.82 9.55
CA VAL A 124 2.87 -2.10 10.22
C VAL A 124 1.89 -3.19 9.76
N GLY A 125 2.43 -4.38 9.50
CA GLY A 125 1.76 -5.50 8.84
C GLY A 125 2.11 -5.63 7.35
N THR A 126 2.77 -4.64 6.75
CA THR A 126 3.24 -4.72 5.35
C THR A 126 4.33 -5.78 5.21
N LEU A 127 5.32 -5.76 6.09
CA LEU A 127 6.39 -6.76 6.11
C LEU A 127 5.84 -8.18 6.30
N GLN A 128 4.88 -8.37 7.21
CA GLN A 128 4.25 -9.66 7.44
C GLN A 128 3.59 -10.21 6.17
N ASN A 129 2.82 -9.37 5.48
CA ASN A 129 2.16 -9.75 4.23
C ASN A 129 3.15 -9.97 3.09
N ALA A 130 4.24 -9.20 3.02
CA ALA A 130 5.29 -9.40 2.02
C ALA A 130 6.04 -10.73 2.21
N ILE A 131 6.35 -11.11 3.46
CA ILE A 131 6.93 -12.41 3.78
C ILE A 131 5.99 -13.54 3.34
N ALA A 132 4.70 -13.45 3.68
CA ALA A 132 3.71 -14.44 3.28
C ALA A 132 3.55 -14.51 1.76
N ALA A 133 3.47 -13.36 1.08
CA ALA A 133 3.37 -13.28 -0.37
C ALA A 133 4.57 -13.97 -1.03
N HIS A 134 5.79 -13.65 -0.60
CA HIS A 134 7.00 -14.27 -1.12
C HIS A 134 7.00 -15.80 -0.88
N HIS A 135 6.61 -16.26 0.30
CA HIS A 135 6.50 -17.70 0.61
C HIS A 135 5.54 -18.42 -0.36
N HIS A 136 4.43 -17.79 -0.71
CA HIS A 136 3.44 -18.36 -1.64
C HIS A 136 3.72 -18.03 -3.12
N GLY A 137 4.85 -17.42 -3.46
CA GLY A 137 5.20 -17.07 -4.85
C GLY A 137 4.35 -15.93 -5.44
N ILE A 138 3.75 -15.10 -4.59
CA ILE A 138 2.89 -13.96 -4.98
C ILE A 138 3.74 -12.70 -5.09
N ALA A 139 3.62 -12.00 -6.22
CA ALA A 139 4.35 -10.77 -6.46
C ALA A 139 3.81 -9.59 -5.63
N TYR A 140 4.69 -8.94 -4.89
CA TYR A 140 4.41 -7.71 -4.14
C TYR A 140 4.84 -6.47 -4.93
N PHE A 141 3.89 -5.56 -5.19
CA PHE A 141 4.13 -4.27 -5.83
C PHE A 141 3.85 -3.12 -4.88
N VAL A 142 4.65 -2.06 -4.99
CA VAL A 142 4.50 -0.88 -4.15
C VAL A 142 4.41 0.36 -5.00
N TYR A 143 3.46 1.22 -4.70
CA TYR A 143 3.35 2.52 -5.33
C TYR A 143 4.25 3.55 -4.63
N ALA A 144 5.03 4.30 -5.42
CA ALA A 144 5.91 5.36 -4.92
C ALA A 144 5.72 6.67 -5.69
N TRP A 145 5.69 7.78 -4.96
CA TRP A 145 5.74 9.13 -5.54
C TRP A 145 7.17 9.55 -5.90
N GLY A 146 8.12 9.04 -5.13
CA GLY A 146 9.55 9.21 -5.27
C GLY A 146 10.26 8.52 -4.12
N PHE A 147 11.57 8.73 -4.02
CA PHE A 147 12.43 8.09 -3.03
C PHE A 147 13.05 9.14 -2.11
N ASP A 148 13.19 8.82 -0.83
CA ASP A 148 13.77 9.75 0.13
C ASP A 148 15.29 9.78 -0.04
N GLN A 149 15.78 10.87 -0.64
CA GLN A 149 17.20 11.09 -0.92
C GLN A 149 18.05 11.19 0.36
N SER A 150 17.44 11.44 1.52
CA SER A 150 18.12 11.47 2.82
C SER A 150 18.29 10.08 3.45
N LYS A 151 17.65 9.05 2.89
CA LYS A 151 17.61 7.69 3.45
C LYS A 151 18.31 6.68 2.54
N PRO A 152 19.63 6.51 2.66
CA PRO A 152 20.37 5.59 1.79
C PRO A 152 20.01 4.12 2.00
N ASN A 153 19.60 3.73 3.22
CA ASN A 153 19.40 2.34 3.59
C ASN A 153 18.48 2.16 4.81
N ARG A 154 18.20 0.91 5.18
CA ARG A 154 17.43 0.53 6.37
C ARG A 154 17.88 1.22 7.66
N GLN A 155 19.19 1.35 7.90
CA GLN A 155 19.75 1.91 9.14
C GLN A 155 19.45 3.40 9.29
N SER A 156 19.20 4.11 8.19
CA SER A 156 18.83 5.52 8.20
C SER A 156 17.37 5.78 8.60
N VAL A 157 16.54 4.72 8.70
CA VAL A 157 15.11 4.83 9.03
C VAL A 157 14.85 4.52 10.50
N GLU A 158 14.30 5.50 11.20
CA GLU A 158 13.75 5.37 12.54
C GLU A 158 12.24 5.08 12.45
N ILE A 159 11.77 4.11 13.23
CA ILE A 159 10.35 3.76 13.28
C ILE A 159 9.65 4.65 14.30
N GLU A 160 8.59 5.32 13.87
CA GLU A 160 7.68 6.04 14.75
C GLU A 160 6.97 5.06 15.70
N TRP A 161 7.19 5.23 17.00
CA TRP A 161 6.43 4.56 18.04
C TRP A 161 5.30 5.46 18.53
N ARG A 162 4.07 4.98 18.42
CA ARG A 162 2.85 5.73 18.77
C ARG A 162 2.30 5.29 20.12
N ASN A 163 1.27 6.00 20.59
CA ASN A 163 0.66 5.77 21.89
C ASN A 163 0.16 4.31 22.02
N PRO A 164 0.69 3.53 22.99
CA PRO A 164 0.24 2.16 23.30
C PRO A 164 -1.26 2.01 23.56
N GLN A 165 -1.93 3.08 24.00
CA GLN A 165 -3.38 3.08 24.22
C GLN A 165 -4.16 2.68 22.96
N ASP A 166 -3.69 3.03 21.76
CA ASP A 166 -4.36 2.71 20.50
C ASP A 166 -4.41 1.19 20.23
N ILE A 167 -3.52 0.40 20.84
CA ILE A 167 -3.53 -1.06 20.73
C ILE A 167 -4.54 -1.68 21.70
N ARG A 168 -4.73 -1.06 22.87
CA ARG A 168 -5.65 -1.52 23.92
C ARG A 168 -7.11 -1.12 23.68
N GLN A 169 -7.36 -0.37 22.62
CA GLN A 169 -8.70 0.07 22.25
C GLN A 169 -8.96 -0.13 20.76
N CYS A 170 -10.23 -0.26 20.41
CA CYS A 170 -10.71 -0.18 19.05
C CYS A 170 -11.82 0.85 19.02
N ARG A 171 -11.62 1.94 18.27
CA ARG A 171 -12.63 3.01 18.11
C ARG A 171 -13.11 3.61 19.45
N GLY A 172 -12.20 3.73 20.42
CA GLY A 172 -12.50 4.25 21.77
C GLY A 172 -13.10 3.23 22.73
N MET A 173 -13.40 2.01 22.27
CA MET A 173 -13.81 0.90 23.15
C MET A 173 -12.57 0.12 23.58
N GLN A 174 -12.38 -0.05 24.89
CA GLN A 174 -11.30 -0.89 25.42
C GLN A 174 -11.49 -2.34 24.96
N THR A 175 -10.41 -2.96 24.49
CA THR A 175 -10.38 -4.37 24.08
C THR A 175 -9.63 -5.25 25.07
N THR A 176 -8.97 -4.63 26.06
CA THR A 176 -8.22 -5.32 27.13
C THR A 176 -8.10 -4.42 28.37
N LEU A 177 -7.48 -4.90 29.43
CA LEU A 177 -7.25 -4.17 30.68
C LEU A 177 -6.25 -3.00 30.50
N ASN A 178 -6.44 -1.93 31.28
CA ASN A 178 -5.62 -0.70 31.21
C ASN A 178 -4.21 -0.82 31.77
N ASP A 179 -3.94 -1.84 32.57
CA ASP A 179 -2.65 -2.11 33.22
C ASP A 179 -1.76 -3.05 32.40
N ILE A 180 -2.31 -3.66 31.34
CA ILE A 180 -1.51 -4.38 30.35
C ILE A 180 -0.71 -3.35 29.53
N ASP A 181 0.61 -3.55 29.49
CA ASP A 181 1.50 -2.77 28.65
C ASP A 181 1.30 -3.12 27.17
N ALA A 182 1.54 -2.16 26.28
CA ALA A 182 1.35 -2.34 24.84
C ALA A 182 2.44 -1.65 24.03
N SER A 183 2.66 -2.15 22.82
CA SER A 183 3.69 -1.65 21.91
C SER A 183 3.06 -1.30 20.57
N TYR A 184 3.33 -0.09 20.08
CA TYR A 184 2.78 0.35 18.80
C TYR A 184 3.82 0.96 17.86
N PRO A 185 4.55 0.15 17.08
CA PRO A 185 5.28 0.66 15.93
C PRO A 185 4.27 1.03 14.83
N ALA A 186 4.29 2.29 14.37
CA ALA A 186 3.34 2.76 13.36
C ALA A 186 3.62 2.18 11.97
N PHE A 187 4.86 1.75 11.73
CA PHE A 187 5.37 1.28 10.44
C PHE A 187 6.28 0.07 10.64
N ASP A 188 6.45 -0.70 9.57
CA ASP A 188 7.50 -1.71 9.45
C ASP A 188 8.31 -1.48 8.17
N ILE A 189 9.37 -2.28 7.99
CA ILE A 189 10.31 -2.09 6.88
C ILE A 189 10.46 -3.40 6.13
N THR A 190 10.01 -3.38 4.88
CA THR A 190 10.07 -4.50 3.97
C THR A 190 11.36 -4.45 3.15
N PRO A 191 12.23 -5.47 3.23
CA PRO A 191 13.47 -5.51 2.47
C PRO A 191 13.21 -5.67 0.96
N PRO A 192 14.10 -5.15 0.11
CA PRO A 192 13.89 -5.08 -1.34
C PRO A 192 13.71 -6.45 -2.01
N HIS A 193 14.29 -7.52 -1.47
CA HIS A 193 14.14 -8.87 -2.06
C HIS A 193 12.72 -9.43 -1.96
N LEU A 194 11.85 -8.84 -1.13
CA LEU A 194 10.43 -9.21 -1.05
C LEU A 194 9.55 -8.36 -1.99
N VAL A 195 10.12 -7.37 -2.69
CA VAL A 195 9.39 -6.42 -3.54
C VAL A 195 9.64 -6.78 -5.00
N ALA A 196 8.59 -7.18 -5.72
CA ALA A 196 8.66 -7.53 -7.14
C ALA A 196 8.78 -6.28 -8.04
N GLY A 197 8.23 -5.14 -7.62
CA GLY A 197 8.39 -3.90 -8.36
C GLY A 197 7.80 -2.65 -7.69
N VAL A 198 8.41 -1.51 -8.00
CA VAL A 198 8.03 -0.18 -7.53
C VAL A 198 7.35 0.59 -8.67
N ILE A 199 6.10 0.98 -8.47
CA ILE A 199 5.25 1.68 -9.45
C ILE A 199 5.43 3.19 -9.26
N THR A 200 6.01 3.85 -10.27
CA THR A 200 6.28 5.29 -10.30
C THR A 200 5.57 5.95 -11.48
N LYS A 201 5.72 7.27 -11.64
CA LYS A 201 5.19 7.99 -12.81
C LYS A 201 5.88 7.56 -14.13
N HIS A 202 7.10 7.01 -14.04
CA HIS A 202 7.91 6.62 -15.19
C HIS A 202 7.75 5.15 -15.61
N GLY A 203 7.25 4.28 -14.72
CA GLY A 203 7.08 2.85 -15.03
C GLY A 203 7.01 2.00 -13.78
N ILE A 204 7.28 0.70 -13.95
CA ILE A 204 7.47 -0.24 -12.85
C ILE A 204 8.95 -0.65 -12.86
N PHE A 205 9.64 -0.46 -11.74
CA PHE A 205 11.09 -0.69 -11.63
C PHE A 205 11.42 -1.71 -10.55
N SER A 206 12.59 -2.33 -10.67
CA SER A 206 13.17 -3.12 -9.59
C SER A 206 13.44 -2.23 -8.37
N PRO A 207 13.22 -2.72 -7.13
CA PRO A 207 13.60 -1.97 -5.93
C PRO A 207 15.11 -1.70 -5.84
N TYR A 208 15.93 -2.40 -6.63
CA TYR A 208 17.38 -2.19 -6.70
C TYR A 208 17.81 -1.15 -7.76
N ASP A 209 16.88 -0.60 -8.53
CA ASP A 209 17.14 0.27 -9.68
C ASP A 209 16.31 1.56 -9.59
N LEU A 210 16.46 2.27 -8.47
CA LEU A 210 15.69 3.48 -8.14
C LEU A 210 16.51 4.78 -8.30
N ASN A 211 17.84 4.69 -8.32
CA ASN A 211 18.72 5.86 -8.42
C ASN A 211 18.49 6.67 -9.70
N GLY A 212 18.24 7.97 -9.56
CA GLY A 212 18.05 8.90 -10.67
C GLY A 212 16.70 8.81 -11.38
N ARG A 213 15.75 7.98 -10.89
CA ARG A 213 14.47 7.73 -11.57
C ARG A 213 13.28 8.51 -11.02
N ASP A 214 13.40 9.16 -9.88
CA ASP A 214 12.37 10.05 -9.30
C ASP A 214 12.96 11.35 -8.70
N ALA A 215 14.16 11.76 -9.17
CA ALA A 215 14.69 13.11 -8.95
C ALA A 215 14.05 14.12 -9.93
#